data_AF-A0A7S4GQP5-F1
#
_entry.id   AF-A0A7S4GQP5-F1
#
_cell.length_a   1.000
_cell.length_b   1.000
_cell.length_c   1.000
_cell.angle_alpha   90.00
_cell.angle_beta   90.00
_cell.angle_gamma   90.00
#
_symmetry.space_group_name_H-M   'P 1'
#
loop_
_entity.id
_entity.type
_entity.pdbx_description
1 polymer ?
#
loop_
_entity_poly.entity_id
_entity_poly.type
_entity_poly.pdbx_seq_one_letter_code
_entity_poly.pdbx_strand_id
1 'polypeptide(L)'
;MRHAALLCLAAASAADPTEAARDLVSRVAGSAAGAFDFEVIPPVGGKEVMGLRPAEGKVMLQGSSTVALASAFNWYLNDFLNTTYDWSTYEVFIPASPPMPATVNKTRVVKNSYYLNVCTYGYSLAFSDWPYWEKHIDWMAMQGVNMPLAFLGQEQVMLNLFSRFNITFEEMQDFISGPAFLPWFRMGNLQAWGGPITRSWITKRVTLQKQVLARMRSMGMRPALPAFSGFIPPAFVTKHPSVNYTQAADWNRFPGRYGSVDLLEPTEQMFQEVGKAWVEEQTKLYGTDHIYQCDTYNEMTPRSGDLQYLAASSSSVYAAMKAADPDAVWLMQGWLFYSTPRGFWTPDRIKAYLDAVPNSGMWILDLAAAANNIWTKTSSFYGKPFVWNTLHGFGGQQGLTGNLPQIDTGFDAAADNSTVMGVGITMEGIWQNYIVYEYTLAKAWGRAGDPKTYAQQFGARRWGPGASSAASRIWGDIYTAAYATGGKPDAGPITKRPTFSALALAAPRHNCNWTSEITGTYLANYPAGFDPGRLPYANTLAAAQEWCEGAGDC
;
A
#
# COMPACT_ATOMS: atom_id res chain seq x y z
N MET A 1 6.13 -16.15 -51.32
CA MET A 1 4.75 -16.17 -50.76
C MET A 1 4.75 -17.04 -49.51
N ARG A 2 4.97 -16.44 -48.33
CA ARG A 2 4.80 -17.10 -47.03
C ARG A 2 4.02 -16.13 -46.16
N HIS A 3 2.90 -16.63 -45.65
CA HIS A 3 1.84 -15.88 -44.99
C HIS A 3 2.34 -15.33 -43.65
N ALA A 4 2.36 -14.00 -43.51
CA ALA A 4 2.47 -13.32 -42.24
C ALA A 4 1.08 -13.30 -41.61
N ALA A 5 0.89 -14.04 -40.52
CA ALA A 5 -0.30 -13.92 -39.69
C ALA A 5 -0.18 -12.63 -38.86
N LEU A 6 -0.83 -11.56 -39.31
CA LEU A 6 -1.17 -10.43 -38.45
C LEU A 6 -2.13 -10.94 -37.38
N LEU A 7 -1.67 -11.09 -36.13
CA LEU A 7 -2.57 -11.03 -34.99
C LEU A 7 -3.05 -9.59 -34.86
N CYS A 8 -4.24 -9.30 -35.38
CA CYS A 8 -5.01 -8.14 -34.96
C CYS A 8 -5.27 -8.27 -33.45
N LEU A 9 -4.58 -7.46 -32.66
CA LEU A 9 -5.07 -7.04 -31.35
C LEU A 9 -6.45 -6.42 -31.58
N ALA A 10 -7.50 -7.17 -31.26
CA ALA A 10 -8.82 -6.58 -31.12
C ALA A 10 -8.70 -5.52 -30.02
N ALA A 11 -8.80 -4.25 -30.41
CA ALA A 11 -9.14 -3.20 -29.47
C ALA A 11 -10.47 -3.63 -28.84
N ALA A 12 -10.42 -4.05 -27.58
CA ALA A 12 -11.62 -4.35 -26.82
C ALA A 12 -12.51 -3.11 -26.92
N SER A 13 -13.72 -3.24 -27.49
CA SER A 13 -14.69 -2.15 -27.43
C SER A 13 -14.83 -1.81 -25.96
N ALA A 14 -14.59 -0.55 -25.57
CA ALA A 14 -14.71 -0.14 -24.18
C ALA A 14 -16.08 -0.60 -23.67
N ALA A 15 -16.09 -1.57 -22.74
CA ALA A 15 -17.33 -2.10 -22.19
C ALA A 15 -18.14 -0.93 -21.64
N ASP A 16 -19.46 -0.97 -21.81
CA ASP A 16 -20.35 0.06 -21.28
C ASP A 16 -20.08 0.21 -19.77
N PRO A 17 -19.60 1.39 -19.31
CA PRO A 17 -19.26 1.59 -17.90
C PRO A 17 -20.43 1.33 -16.93
N THR A 18 -21.66 1.34 -17.43
CA THR A 18 -22.87 1.18 -16.63
C THR A 18 -23.18 -0.26 -16.23
N GLU A 19 -22.74 -1.27 -16.99
CA GLU A 19 -23.10 -2.68 -16.72
C GLU A 19 -22.51 -3.13 -15.38
N ALA A 20 -21.19 -3.00 -15.21
CA ALA A 20 -20.52 -3.39 -13.98
C ALA A 20 -20.94 -2.51 -12.77
N ALA A 21 -21.28 -1.23 -13.01
CA ALA A 21 -21.81 -0.36 -11.96
C ALA A 21 -23.21 -0.80 -11.52
N ARG A 22 -24.09 -1.14 -12.46
CA ARG A 22 -25.44 -1.65 -12.21
C ARG A 22 -25.40 -2.96 -11.44
N ASP A 23 -24.49 -3.85 -11.79
CA ASP A 23 -24.27 -5.10 -11.07
C ASP A 23 -23.84 -4.85 -9.61
N LEU A 24 -22.93 -3.90 -9.37
CA LEU A 24 -22.54 -3.49 -8.02
C LEU A 24 -23.71 -2.93 -7.23
N VAL A 25 -24.43 -1.95 -7.80
CA VAL A 25 -25.59 -1.36 -7.12
C VAL A 25 -26.64 -2.43 -6.84
N SER A 26 -26.85 -3.39 -7.74
CA SER A 26 -27.80 -4.49 -7.51
C SER A 26 -27.41 -5.35 -6.32
N ARG A 27 -26.12 -5.67 -6.13
CA ARG A 27 -25.65 -6.42 -4.95
C ARG A 27 -25.78 -5.63 -3.65
N VAL A 28 -25.46 -4.33 -3.69
CA VAL A 28 -25.42 -3.49 -2.48
C VAL A 28 -26.81 -2.99 -2.08
N ALA A 29 -27.62 -2.55 -3.03
CA ALA A 29 -28.96 -2.00 -2.80
C ALA A 29 -30.06 -3.08 -2.71
N GLY A 30 -29.79 -4.29 -3.23
CA GLY A 30 -30.75 -5.39 -3.22
C GLY A 30 -32.09 -5.01 -3.88
N SER A 31 -33.19 -5.13 -3.13
CA SER A 31 -34.53 -4.79 -3.62
C SER A 31 -34.71 -3.31 -3.98
N ALA A 32 -33.86 -2.42 -3.44
CA ALA A 32 -33.90 -0.99 -3.75
C ALA A 32 -33.15 -0.61 -5.04
N ALA A 33 -32.53 -1.56 -5.75
CA ALA A 33 -31.74 -1.28 -6.96
C ALA A 33 -32.53 -0.54 -8.05
N GLY A 34 -33.85 -0.76 -8.14
CA GLY A 34 -34.74 -0.06 -9.09
C GLY A 34 -34.89 1.45 -8.86
N ALA A 35 -34.44 1.96 -7.71
CA ALA A 35 -34.44 3.39 -7.40
C ALA A 35 -33.26 4.16 -8.05
N PHE A 36 -32.32 3.44 -8.67
CA PHE A 36 -31.11 4.01 -9.24
C PHE A 36 -31.06 3.81 -10.76
N ASP A 37 -30.72 4.88 -11.48
CA ASP A 37 -30.35 4.84 -12.90
C ASP A 37 -28.95 5.42 -13.11
N PHE A 38 -28.37 5.19 -14.29
CA PHE A 38 -26.97 5.47 -14.59
C PHE A 38 -26.86 6.33 -15.85
N GLU A 39 -25.97 7.31 -15.81
CA GLU A 39 -25.67 8.17 -16.95
C GLU A 39 -24.16 8.34 -17.09
N VAL A 40 -23.62 7.95 -18.24
CA VAL A 40 -22.22 8.19 -18.56
C VAL A 40 -22.05 9.63 -19.01
N ILE A 41 -21.19 10.39 -18.33
CA ILE A 41 -20.87 11.78 -18.65
C ILE A 41 -19.41 11.92 -19.06
N PRO A 42 -19.05 12.88 -19.93
CA PRO A 42 -17.67 13.04 -20.36
C PRO A 42 -16.75 13.46 -19.20
N PRO A 43 -15.46 13.03 -19.21
CA PRO A 43 -14.47 13.53 -18.26
C PRO A 43 -14.23 15.04 -18.44
N VAL A 44 -13.88 15.73 -17.37
CA VAL A 44 -13.58 17.17 -17.38
C VAL A 44 -12.06 17.37 -17.31
N GLY A 45 -11.49 17.97 -18.35
CA GLY A 45 -10.03 18.17 -18.44
C GLY A 45 -9.24 16.85 -18.40
N GLY A 46 -9.82 15.76 -18.93
CA GLY A 46 -9.23 14.41 -18.88
C GLY A 46 -9.26 13.75 -17.50
N LYS A 47 -9.91 14.37 -16.49
CA LYS A 47 -10.10 13.80 -15.16
C LYS A 47 -11.49 13.19 -15.02
N GLU A 48 -11.58 12.14 -14.21
CA GLU A 48 -12.87 11.49 -13.94
C GLU A 48 -13.84 12.43 -13.23
N VAL A 49 -15.13 12.26 -13.51
CA VAL A 49 -16.21 13.06 -12.92
C VAL A 49 -17.27 12.12 -12.41
N MET A 50 -17.79 12.40 -11.22
CA MET A 50 -18.96 11.76 -10.65
C MET A 50 -20.04 12.79 -10.32
N GLY A 51 -21.31 12.39 -10.33
CA GLY A 51 -22.42 13.29 -10.12
C GLY A 51 -23.68 12.59 -9.63
N LEU A 52 -24.58 13.39 -9.06
CA LEU A 52 -25.90 12.98 -8.59
C LEU A 52 -26.92 13.99 -9.10
N ARG A 53 -28.08 13.52 -9.55
CA ARG A 53 -29.24 14.38 -9.84
C ARG A 53 -30.55 13.60 -9.72
N PRO A 54 -31.69 14.26 -9.49
CA PRO A 54 -32.99 13.61 -9.61
C PRO A 54 -33.34 13.37 -11.09
N ALA A 55 -33.98 12.24 -11.39
CA ALA A 55 -34.50 11.92 -12.72
C ALA A 55 -35.72 11.02 -12.61
N GLU A 56 -36.91 11.49 -13.02
CA GLU A 56 -38.12 10.66 -13.13
C GLU A 56 -38.45 9.84 -11.85
N GLY A 57 -38.26 10.44 -10.67
CA GLY A 57 -38.51 9.77 -9.39
C GLY A 57 -37.43 8.76 -8.95
N LYS A 58 -36.30 8.72 -9.67
CA LYS A 58 -35.12 7.92 -9.36
C LYS A 58 -33.90 8.80 -9.09
N VAL A 59 -32.91 8.18 -8.44
CA VAL A 59 -31.58 8.74 -8.23
C VAL A 59 -30.74 8.45 -9.46
N MET A 60 -30.37 9.48 -10.22
CA MET A 60 -29.45 9.34 -11.34
C MET A 60 -28.01 9.44 -10.85
N LEU A 61 -27.27 8.33 -11.02
CA LEU A 61 -25.84 8.24 -10.77
C LEU A 61 -25.09 8.61 -12.06
N GLN A 62 -24.36 9.72 -12.03
CA GLN A 62 -23.58 10.18 -13.18
C GLN A 62 -22.10 9.87 -12.98
N GLY A 63 -21.42 9.43 -14.03
CA GLY A 63 -20.00 9.11 -13.95
C GLY A 63 -19.30 9.01 -15.30
N SER A 64 -18.03 9.37 -15.37
CA SER A 64 -17.21 9.19 -16.59
C SER A 64 -16.57 7.81 -16.72
N SER A 65 -16.71 6.97 -15.70
CA SER A 65 -16.20 5.60 -15.62
C SER A 65 -17.04 4.79 -14.64
N THR A 66 -16.86 3.47 -14.61
CA THR A 66 -17.53 2.59 -13.65
C THR A 66 -17.15 2.93 -12.20
N VAL A 67 -15.88 3.22 -11.92
CA VAL A 67 -15.45 3.70 -10.58
C VAL A 67 -16.12 5.00 -10.22
N ALA A 68 -16.28 5.94 -11.16
CA ALA A 68 -16.96 7.20 -10.89
C ALA A 68 -18.46 7.00 -10.60
N LEU A 69 -19.14 6.10 -11.31
CA LEU A 69 -20.53 5.71 -11.04
C LEU A 69 -20.67 5.06 -9.65
N ALA A 70 -19.77 4.14 -9.29
CA ALA A 70 -19.74 3.51 -7.97
C ALA A 70 -19.44 4.53 -6.85
N SER A 71 -18.56 5.49 -7.11
CA SER A 71 -18.25 6.58 -6.19
C SER A 71 -19.43 7.55 -6.01
N ALA A 72 -20.20 7.82 -7.08
CA ALA A 72 -21.45 8.57 -6.99
C ALA A 72 -22.48 7.82 -6.12
N PHE A 73 -22.60 6.51 -6.29
CA PHE A 73 -23.47 5.70 -5.44
C PHE A 73 -23.05 5.80 -3.96
N ASN A 74 -21.77 5.64 -3.65
CA ASN A 74 -21.26 5.80 -2.29
C ASN A 74 -21.47 7.22 -1.73
N TRP A 75 -21.32 8.24 -2.57
CA TRP A 75 -21.66 9.62 -2.22
C TRP A 75 -23.13 9.73 -1.81
N TYR A 76 -24.03 9.17 -2.61
CA TYR A 76 -25.46 9.17 -2.30
C TYR A 76 -25.76 8.50 -0.95
N LEU A 77 -25.18 7.32 -0.72
CA LEU A 77 -25.35 6.58 0.54
C LEU A 77 -24.89 7.41 1.74
N ASN A 78 -23.71 8.02 1.66
CA ASN A 78 -23.11 8.76 2.76
C ASN A 78 -23.83 10.07 3.07
N ASP A 79 -24.17 10.86 2.04
CA ASP A 79 -24.61 12.25 2.23
C ASP A 79 -26.14 12.40 2.21
N PHE A 80 -26.86 11.49 1.55
CA PHE A 80 -28.32 11.58 1.40
C PHE A 80 -29.08 10.49 2.16
N LEU A 81 -28.53 9.28 2.29
CA LEU A 81 -29.12 8.23 3.12
C LEU A 81 -28.55 8.17 4.53
N ASN A 82 -27.40 8.80 4.76
CA ASN A 82 -26.71 8.76 6.04
C ASN A 82 -26.48 7.30 6.49
N THR A 83 -25.94 6.49 5.55
CA THR A 83 -25.50 5.10 5.73
C THR A 83 -24.11 4.89 5.12
N THR A 84 -23.42 3.79 5.43
CA THR A 84 -22.07 3.50 4.92
C THR A 84 -21.91 2.03 4.57
N TYR A 85 -21.28 1.78 3.43
CA TYR A 85 -20.81 0.46 3.02
C TYR A 85 -19.32 0.33 3.33
N ASP A 86 -18.93 -0.59 4.21
CA ASP A 86 -17.54 -0.79 4.62
C ASP A 86 -17.24 -2.21 5.12
N TRP A 87 -15.99 -2.45 5.52
CA TRP A 87 -15.51 -3.79 5.90
C TRP A 87 -16.15 -4.40 7.16
N SER A 88 -16.90 -3.65 7.96
CA SER A 88 -17.52 -4.19 9.18
C SER A 88 -18.74 -5.06 8.88
N THR A 89 -19.61 -4.61 7.97
CA THR A 89 -20.87 -5.31 7.64
C THR A 89 -20.99 -5.63 6.16
N TYR A 90 -20.42 -4.81 5.27
CA TYR A 90 -20.73 -4.81 3.84
C TYR A 90 -22.23 -4.80 3.56
N GLU A 91 -22.99 -4.04 4.36
CA GLU A 91 -24.44 -3.94 4.28
C GLU A 91 -24.87 -2.49 4.49
N VAL A 92 -25.95 -2.10 3.81
CA VAL A 92 -26.55 -0.76 3.92
C VAL A 92 -28.06 -0.87 4.05
N PHE A 93 -28.66 0.09 4.74
CA PHE A 93 -30.11 0.23 4.78
C PHE A 93 -30.53 1.30 3.76
N ILE A 94 -31.33 0.90 2.78
CA ILE A 94 -31.93 1.80 1.80
C ILE A 94 -33.45 1.72 1.96
N PRO A 95 -34.15 2.82 2.29
CA PRO A 95 -35.60 2.82 2.42
C PRO A 95 -36.26 2.59 1.05
N ALA A 96 -37.49 2.06 1.05
CA ALA A 96 -38.23 1.76 -0.18
C ALA A 96 -38.40 2.97 -1.10
N SER A 97 -38.52 4.17 -0.52
CA SER A 97 -38.54 5.45 -1.22
C SER A 97 -37.35 6.30 -0.77
N PRO A 98 -36.19 6.16 -1.41
CA PRO A 98 -34.99 6.88 -1.01
C PRO A 98 -35.10 8.37 -1.41
N PRO A 99 -34.61 9.31 -0.58
CA PRO A 99 -34.71 10.74 -0.82
C PRO A 99 -34.01 11.14 -2.13
N MET A 100 -34.65 12.01 -2.91
CA MET A 100 -34.03 12.52 -4.14
C MET A 100 -32.83 13.43 -3.81
N PRO A 101 -31.68 13.27 -4.50
CA PRO A 101 -30.54 14.11 -4.25
C PRO A 101 -30.71 15.51 -4.85
N ALA A 102 -29.89 16.46 -4.40
CA ALA A 102 -29.63 17.67 -5.15
C ALA A 102 -28.77 17.36 -6.39
N THR A 103 -28.85 18.22 -7.42
CA THR A 103 -27.95 18.12 -8.59
C THR A 103 -26.56 18.61 -8.22
N VAL A 104 -25.59 17.71 -8.14
CA VAL A 104 -24.22 18.00 -7.70
C VAL A 104 -23.19 17.15 -8.45
N ASN A 105 -22.06 17.74 -8.82
CA ASN A 105 -20.96 17.07 -9.52
C ASN A 105 -19.62 17.30 -8.82
N LYS A 106 -18.71 16.33 -8.92
CA LYS A 106 -17.32 16.41 -8.45
C LYS A 106 -16.37 15.86 -9.51
N THR A 107 -15.36 16.66 -9.84
CA THR A 107 -14.24 16.22 -10.67
C THR A 107 -13.13 15.72 -9.76
N ARG A 108 -12.46 14.65 -10.17
CA ARG A 108 -11.32 14.08 -9.45
C ARG A 108 -10.14 15.06 -9.41
N VAL A 109 -9.43 15.09 -8.29
CA VAL A 109 -8.26 15.98 -8.08
C VAL A 109 -7.00 15.36 -8.68
N VAL A 110 -6.80 14.05 -8.45
CA VAL A 110 -5.67 13.25 -8.92
C VAL A 110 -6.13 12.08 -9.79
N LYS A 111 -5.22 11.53 -10.61
CA LYS A 111 -5.55 10.46 -11.57
C LYS A 111 -5.83 9.11 -10.90
N ASN A 112 -5.12 8.80 -9.82
CA ASN A 112 -5.18 7.47 -9.21
C ASN A 112 -5.59 7.52 -7.75
N SER A 113 -6.38 6.53 -7.34
CA SER A 113 -6.49 6.11 -5.95
C SER A 113 -5.95 4.70 -5.82
N TYR A 114 -4.86 4.58 -5.07
CA TYR A 114 -4.15 3.31 -4.84
C TYR A 114 -4.67 2.59 -3.60
N TYR A 115 -4.68 1.26 -3.64
CA TYR A 115 -5.02 0.46 -2.47
C TYR A 115 -4.18 -0.82 -2.35
N LEU A 116 -3.82 -1.10 -1.09
CA LEU A 116 -3.17 -2.28 -0.50
C LEU A 116 -1.66 -2.15 -0.35
N ASN A 117 -1.18 -2.71 0.76
CA ASN A 117 0.23 -3.00 0.98
C ASN A 117 0.50 -4.44 0.56
N VAL A 118 1.74 -4.76 0.18
CA VAL A 118 2.18 -6.15 0.02
C VAL A 118 1.93 -6.95 1.31
N CYS A 119 2.13 -6.36 2.49
CA CYS A 119 1.86 -6.98 3.79
C CYS A 119 0.39 -7.35 4.02
N THR A 120 -0.56 -6.62 3.43
CA THR A 120 -2.01 -6.88 3.58
C THR A 120 -2.37 -8.28 3.08
N TYR A 121 -1.61 -8.81 2.12
CA TYR A 121 -1.78 -10.17 1.61
C TYR A 121 -1.46 -11.28 2.61
N GLY A 122 -0.65 -11.00 3.63
CA GLY A 122 -0.35 -11.93 4.73
C GLY A 122 -1.23 -11.68 5.94
N TYR A 123 -1.29 -10.43 6.41
CA TYR A 123 -1.96 -10.09 7.67
C TYR A 123 -3.49 -10.11 7.61
N SER A 124 -4.09 -9.96 6.42
CA SER A 124 -5.55 -9.91 6.30
C SER A 124 -6.09 -10.82 5.21
N LEU A 125 -5.44 -10.89 4.05
CA LEU A 125 -6.05 -11.50 2.86
C LEU A 125 -5.58 -12.94 2.59
N ALA A 126 -4.63 -13.48 3.36
CA ALA A 126 -4.03 -14.79 3.11
C ALA A 126 -5.08 -15.90 2.92
N PHE A 127 -6.13 -15.90 3.76
CA PHE A 127 -7.17 -16.92 3.81
C PHE A 127 -8.54 -16.46 3.30
N SER A 128 -8.61 -15.27 2.71
CA SER A 128 -9.85 -14.74 2.11
C SER A 128 -10.25 -15.50 0.84
N ASP A 129 -11.55 -15.62 0.62
CA ASP A 129 -12.18 -16.32 -0.50
C ASP A 129 -12.96 -15.36 -1.42
N TRP A 130 -13.58 -15.90 -2.48
CA TRP A 130 -14.31 -15.09 -3.46
C TRP A 130 -15.47 -14.28 -2.86
N PRO A 131 -16.36 -14.85 -2.02
CA PRO A 131 -17.42 -14.07 -1.36
C PRO A 131 -16.91 -12.83 -0.62
N TYR A 132 -15.76 -12.93 0.05
CA TYR A 132 -15.11 -11.77 0.65
C TYR A 132 -14.61 -10.78 -0.42
N TRP A 133 -13.84 -11.27 -1.41
CA TRP A 133 -13.22 -10.42 -2.44
C TRP A 133 -14.24 -9.66 -3.30
N GLU A 134 -15.38 -10.26 -3.61
CA GLU A 134 -16.43 -9.58 -4.38
C GLU A 134 -16.93 -8.33 -3.67
N LYS A 135 -17.33 -8.47 -2.39
CA LYS A 135 -17.75 -7.33 -1.55
C LYS A 135 -16.63 -6.32 -1.35
N HIS A 136 -15.40 -6.82 -1.21
CA HIS A 136 -14.23 -5.97 -1.01
C HIS A 136 -13.91 -5.13 -2.25
N ILE A 137 -14.04 -5.67 -3.46
CA ILE A 137 -13.86 -4.91 -4.72
C ILE A 137 -15.02 -3.93 -4.95
N ASP A 138 -16.25 -4.29 -4.57
CA ASP A 138 -17.37 -3.35 -4.57
C ASP A 138 -17.06 -2.14 -3.66
N TRP A 139 -16.55 -2.40 -2.46
CA TRP A 139 -16.08 -1.34 -1.56
C TRP A 139 -14.94 -0.52 -2.18
N MET A 140 -13.96 -1.14 -2.83
CA MET A 140 -12.88 -0.44 -3.53
C MET A 140 -13.44 0.55 -4.57
N ALA A 141 -14.35 0.09 -5.43
CA ALA A 141 -14.95 0.93 -6.48
C ALA A 141 -15.77 2.09 -5.87
N MET A 142 -16.55 1.81 -4.83
CA MET A 142 -17.34 2.80 -4.09
C MET A 142 -16.48 3.87 -3.40
N GLN A 143 -15.27 3.51 -2.96
CA GLN A 143 -14.30 4.45 -2.38
C GLN A 143 -13.44 5.15 -3.45
N GLY A 144 -13.68 4.89 -4.73
CA GLY A 144 -12.95 5.51 -5.84
C GLY A 144 -11.62 4.84 -6.17
N VAL A 145 -11.27 3.70 -5.59
CA VAL A 145 -10.02 3.00 -5.92
C VAL A 145 -10.03 2.57 -7.39
N ASN A 146 -9.00 2.96 -8.13
CA ASN A 146 -8.83 2.57 -9.54
C ASN A 146 -7.46 1.94 -9.85
N MET A 147 -6.56 1.86 -8.86
CA MET A 147 -5.24 1.22 -8.99
C MET A 147 -4.96 0.32 -7.78
N PRO A 148 -5.64 -0.83 -7.63
CA PRO A 148 -5.39 -1.77 -6.53
C PRO A 148 -4.14 -2.64 -6.80
N LEU A 149 -3.48 -3.13 -5.75
CA LEU A 149 -2.47 -4.19 -5.86
C LEU A 149 -3.15 -5.56 -6.02
N ALA A 150 -2.65 -6.46 -6.88
CA ALA A 150 -3.24 -7.78 -7.13
C ALA A 150 -2.20 -8.92 -7.12
N PHE A 151 -1.96 -9.52 -5.94
CA PHE A 151 -0.84 -10.46 -5.69
C PHE A 151 -1.26 -11.92 -5.45
N LEU A 152 -2.53 -12.29 -5.70
CA LEU A 152 -2.95 -13.67 -5.48
C LEU A 152 -2.39 -14.60 -6.56
N GLY A 153 -1.97 -15.80 -6.14
CA GLY A 153 -1.51 -16.82 -7.07
C GLY A 153 -0.19 -16.48 -7.77
N GLN A 154 0.58 -15.52 -7.25
CA GLN A 154 1.94 -15.20 -7.70
C GLN A 154 2.86 -16.43 -7.67
N GLU A 155 2.64 -17.34 -6.73
CA GLU A 155 3.42 -18.58 -6.60
C GLU A 155 3.31 -19.44 -7.86
N GLN A 156 2.16 -19.44 -8.56
CA GLN A 156 2.03 -20.16 -9.83
C GLN A 156 2.87 -19.54 -10.95
N VAL A 157 2.96 -18.21 -10.99
CA VAL A 157 3.85 -17.50 -11.93
C VAL A 157 5.29 -17.91 -11.65
N MET A 158 5.68 -17.95 -10.38
CA MET A 158 7.01 -18.38 -9.95
C MET A 158 7.32 -19.84 -10.33
N LEU A 159 6.36 -20.76 -10.16
CA LEU A 159 6.53 -22.15 -10.58
C LEU A 159 6.69 -22.28 -12.11
N ASN A 160 5.87 -21.56 -12.89
CA ASN A 160 5.97 -21.57 -14.35
C ASN A 160 7.32 -21.00 -14.81
N LEU A 161 7.75 -19.90 -14.19
CA LEU A 161 9.03 -19.26 -14.45
C LEU A 161 10.18 -20.24 -14.21
N PHE A 162 10.32 -20.76 -12.98
CA PHE A 162 11.48 -21.57 -12.62
C PHE A 162 11.48 -22.96 -13.28
N SER A 163 10.31 -23.46 -13.72
CA SER A 163 10.25 -24.62 -14.60
C SER A 163 10.97 -24.40 -15.94
N ARG A 164 11.02 -23.16 -16.48
CA ARG A 164 11.81 -22.84 -17.69
C ARG A 164 13.32 -22.99 -17.46
N PHE A 165 13.73 -22.94 -16.20
CA PHE A 165 15.12 -23.08 -15.74
C PHE A 165 15.37 -24.45 -15.10
N ASN A 166 14.55 -25.44 -15.46
CA ASN A 166 14.63 -26.84 -15.02
C ASN A 166 14.46 -27.04 -13.51
N ILE A 167 13.84 -26.12 -12.78
CA ILE A 167 13.55 -26.29 -11.34
C ILE A 167 12.16 -26.89 -11.17
N THR A 168 12.10 -27.97 -10.43
CA THR A 168 10.88 -28.74 -10.16
C THR A 168 10.07 -28.09 -9.03
N PHE A 169 8.81 -28.50 -8.89
CA PHE A 169 7.98 -28.02 -7.79
C PHE A 169 8.51 -28.49 -6.43
N GLU A 170 9.05 -29.71 -6.39
CA GLU A 170 9.63 -30.33 -5.21
C GLU A 170 10.83 -29.51 -4.71
N GLU A 171 11.69 -29.05 -5.63
CA GLU A 171 12.80 -28.15 -5.30
C GLU A 171 12.35 -26.75 -4.85
N MET A 172 11.13 -26.33 -5.22
CA MET A 172 10.54 -25.07 -4.76
C MET A 172 9.92 -25.18 -3.36
N GLN A 173 9.69 -26.39 -2.83
CA GLN A 173 9.08 -26.58 -1.51
C GLN A 173 9.97 -26.07 -0.37
N ASP A 174 11.30 -26.12 -0.56
CA ASP A 174 12.29 -25.59 0.37
C ASP A 174 12.59 -24.09 0.17
N PHE A 175 11.82 -23.43 -0.70
CA PHE A 175 11.96 -22.01 -1.01
C PHE A 175 10.71 -21.20 -0.67
N ILE A 176 9.53 -21.62 -1.14
CA ILE A 176 8.29 -20.85 -0.96
C ILE A 176 7.82 -20.93 0.50
N SER A 177 7.56 -19.77 1.11
CA SER A 177 7.04 -19.70 2.49
C SER A 177 5.59 -20.16 2.63
N GLY A 178 5.13 -20.31 3.87
CA GLY A 178 3.72 -20.52 4.18
C GLY A 178 2.83 -19.34 3.79
N PRO A 179 1.51 -19.55 3.60
CA PRO A 179 0.59 -18.53 3.09
C PRO A 179 0.59 -17.19 3.85
N ALA A 180 0.66 -17.23 5.18
CA ALA A 180 0.66 -16.02 6.01
C ALA A 180 1.95 -15.20 5.91
N PHE A 181 3.05 -15.82 5.44
CA PHE A 181 4.38 -15.21 5.35
C PHE A 181 4.78 -14.81 3.92
N LEU A 182 3.89 -15.05 2.94
CA LEU A 182 4.14 -14.75 1.54
C LEU A 182 4.57 -13.29 1.26
N PRO A 183 4.08 -12.25 1.97
CA PRO A 183 4.56 -10.89 1.73
C PRO A 183 6.08 -10.75 1.89
N TRP A 184 6.64 -11.21 3.01
CA TRP A 184 8.08 -11.15 3.28
C TRP A 184 8.88 -12.07 2.39
N PHE A 185 8.32 -13.23 2.01
CA PHE A 185 8.94 -14.09 1.00
C PHE A 185 9.07 -13.40 -0.35
N ARG A 186 8.00 -12.76 -0.85
CA ARG A 186 7.99 -12.09 -2.15
C ARG A 186 8.91 -10.88 -2.20
N MET A 187 9.11 -10.23 -1.05
CA MET A 187 10.10 -9.16 -0.86
C MET A 187 11.53 -9.67 -0.62
N GLY A 188 11.74 -10.99 -0.54
CA GLY A 188 13.04 -11.64 -0.34
C GLY A 188 13.60 -11.59 1.08
N ASN A 189 12.81 -11.14 2.05
CA ASN A 189 13.22 -11.03 3.45
C ASN A 189 13.36 -12.40 4.13
N LEU A 190 12.58 -13.39 3.69
CA LEU A 190 12.62 -14.76 4.20
C LEU A 190 12.37 -15.78 3.10
N GLN A 191 12.67 -17.04 3.38
CA GLN A 191 12.31 -18.20 2.54
C GLN A 191 11.86 -19.37 3.42
N ALA A 192 11.10 -20.30 2.85
CA ALA A 192 10.65 -21.58 3.43
C ALA A 192 9.82 -21.54 4.74
N TRP A 193 9.83 -20.43 5.49
CA TRP A 193 9.23 -20.33 6.81
C TRP A 193 7.72 -20.51 6.76
N GLY A 194 7.18 -21.36 7.63
CA GLY A 194 5.75 -21.70 7.67
C GLY A 194 5.25 -22.54 6.49
N GLY A 195 6.14 -22.95 5.59
CA GLY A 195 5.83 -23.89 4.50
C GLY A 195 5.87 -25.36 4.95
N PRO A 196 5.75 -26.31 4.00
CA PRO A 196 5.64 -26.08 2.56
C PRO A 196 4.22 -25.71 2.10
N ILE A 197 4.12 -24.95 1.01
CA ILE A 197 2.84 -24.61 0.37
C ILE A 197 2.41 -25.72 -0.60
N THR A 198 1.13 -26.10 -0.57
CA THR A 198 0.63 -27.20 -1.41
C THR A 198 0.20 -26.71 -2.81
N ARG A 199 0.27 -27.60 -3.83
CA ARG A 199 -0.30 -27.31 -5.15
C ARG A 199 -1.78 -26.95 -5.08
N SER A 200 -2.55 -27.63 -4.23
CA SER A 200 -3.98 -27.37 -4.03
C SER A 200 -4.24 -25.93 -3.59
N TRP A 201 -3.43 -25.42 -2.65
CA TRP A 201 -3.48 -24.03 -2.24
C TRP A 201 -3.18 -23.07 -3.39
N ILE A 202 -2.07 -23.30 -4.11
CA ILE A 202 -1.67 -22.47 -5.26
C ILE A 202 -2.78 -22.42 -6.32
N THR A 203 -3.34 -23.58 -6.70
CA THR A 203 -4.45 -23.66 -7.66
C THR A 203 -5.66 -22.86 -7.20
N LYS A 204 -6.05 -22.95 -5.93
CA LYS A 204 -7.14 -22.14 -5.37
C LYS A 204 -6.85 -20.64 -5.46
N ARG A 205 -5.61 -20.21 -5.21
CA ARG A 205 -5.22 -18.79 -5.34
C ARG A 205 -5.22 -18.32 -6.79
N VAL A 206 -4.85 -19.17 -7.76
CA VAL A 206 -4.93 -18.86 -9.19
C VAL A 206 -6.37 -18.65 -9.63
N THR A 207 -7.27 -19.56 -9.24
CA THR A 207 -8.71 -19.41 -9.55
C THR A 207 -9.25 -18.11 -8.98
N LEU A 208 -8.95 -17.82 -7.71
CA LEU A 208 -9.40 -16.59 -7.07
C LEU A 208 -8.81 -15.33 -7.73
N GLN A 209 -7.52 -15.33 -8.08
CA GLN A 209 -6.89 -14.20 -8.77
C GLN A 209 -7.57 -13.90 -10.10
N LYS A 210 -7.94 -14.93 -10.87
CA LYS A 210 -8.65 -14.74 -12.15
C LYS A 210 -10.01 -14.07 -11.94
N GLN A 211 -10.76 -14.46 -10.90
CA GLN A 211 -12.03 -13.81 -10.55
C GLN A 211 -11.82 -12.36 -10.09
N VAL A 212 -10.83 -12.13 -9.23
CA VAL A 212 -10.46 -10.80 -8.72
C VAL A 212 -10.08 -9.86 -9.86
N LEU A 213 -9.18 -10.28 -10.76
CA LEU A 213 -8.75 -9.45 -11.89
C LEU A 213 -9.87 -9.19 -12.89
N ALA A 214 -10.69 -10.18 -13.19
CA ALA A 214 -11.85 -10.00 -14.06
C ALA A 214 -12.80 -8.92 -13.51
N ARG A 215 -13.11 -8.98 -12.21
CA ARG A 215 -13.96 -7.99 -11.53
C ARG A 215 -13.29 -6.62 -11.42
N MET A 216 -12.02 -6.53 -11.07
CA MET A 216 -11.31 -5.24 -11.02
C MET A 216 -11.32 -4.55 -12.40
N ARG A 217 -11.01 -5.29 -13.46
CA ARG A 217 -11.00 -4.76 -14.83
C ARG A 217 -12.40 -4.42 -15.35
N SER A 218 -13.44 -5.19 -14.98
CA SER A 218 -14.82 -4.83 -15.32
C SER A 218 -15.25 -3.52 -14.64
N MET A 219 -14.66 -3.19 -13.48
CA MET A 219 -14.83 -1.90 -12.81
C MET A 219 -13.98 -0.78 -13.42
N GLY A 220 -13.18 -1.04 -14.45
CA GLY A 220 -12.25 -0.07 -15.03
C GLY A 220 -11.01 0.21 -14.15
N MET A 221 -10.76 -0.62 -13.13
CA MET A 221 -9.53 -0.54 -12.34
C MET A 221 -8.35 -1.08 -13.14
N ARG A 222 -7.14 -0.62 -12.81
CA ARG A 222 -5.87 -1.07 -13.37
C ARG A 222 -5.00 -1.72 -12.29
N PRO A 223 -5.15 -3.03 -12.06
CA PRO A 223 -4.40 -3.73 -11.03
C PRO A 223 -2.88 -3.68 -11.24
N ALA A 224 -2.12 -3.36 -10.19
CA ALA A 224 -0.68 -3.56 -10.18
C ALA A 224 -0.36 -5.04 -9.91
N LEU A 225 0.25 -5.71 -10.88
CA LEU A 225 0.64 -7.12 -10.78
C LEU A 225 2.09 -7.26 -10.31
N PRO A 226 2.53 -8.40 -9.74
CA PRO A 226 3.91 -8.53 -9.30
C PRO A 226 4.92 -8.56 -10.44
N ALA A 227 6.20 -8.35 -10.13
CA ALA A 227 7.32 -8.59 -11.03
C ALA A 227 8.47 -9.29 -10.30
N PHE A 228 9.45 -9.74 -11.07
CA PHE A 228 10.67 -10.34 -10.53
C PHE A 228 11.53 -9.28 -9.82
N SER A 229 11.76 -9.48 -8.53
CA SER A 229 12.57 -8.60 -7.67
C SER A 229 14.04 -9.03 -7.54
N GLY A 230 14.43 -10.17 -8.13
CA GLY A 230 15.82 -10.67 -8.13
C GLY A 230 16.06 -11.95 -7.32
N PHE A 231 15.14 -12.33 -6.43
CA PHE A 231 15.34 -13.47 -5.53
C PHE A 231 15.13 -14.82 -6.21
N ILE A 232 16.05 -15.75 -5.99
CA ILE A 232 16.10 -17.05 -6.65
C ILE A 232 16.15 -18.21 -5.63
N PRO A 233 15.59 -19.39 -5.95
CA PRO A 233 15.64 -20.54 -5.08
C PRO A 233 17.05 -21.14 -5.01
N PRO A 234 17.44 -21.82 -3.92
CA PRO A 234 18.74 -22.50 -3.81
C PRO A 234 19.03 -23.50 -4.95
N ALA A 235 17.98 -24.16 -5.46
CA ALA A 235 18.08 -25.06 -6.60
C ALA A 235 18.51 -24.35 -7.91
N PHE A 236 18.25 -23.05 -8.04
CA PHE A 236 18.69 -22.25 -9.18
C PHE A 236 20.21 -22.17 -9.24
N VAL A 237 20.86 -21.84 -8.12
CA VAL A 237 22.32 -21.79 -8.02
C VAL A 237 22.95 -23.16 -8.30
N THR A 238 22.33 -24.22 -7.80
CA THR A 238 22.81 -25.60 -8.04
C THR A 238 22.76 -25.99 -9.52
N LYS A 239 21.70 -25.58 -10.23
CA LYS A 239 21.48 -25.93 -11.65
C LYS A 239 22.14 -24.97 -12.64
N HIS A 240 22.43 -23.75 -12.21
CA HIS A 240 23.06 -22.70 -13.01
C HIS A 240 24.31 -22.16 -12.29
N PRO A 241 25.36 -22.99 -12.08
CA PRO A 241 26.50 -22.65 -11.22
C PRO A 241 27.38 -21.51 -11.75
N SER A 242 27.17 -21.06 -12.98
CA SER A 242 27.91 -19.94 -13.59
C SER A 242 27.31 -18.57 -13.30
N VAL A 243 26.12 -18.50 -12.68
CA VAL A 243 25.48 -17.21 -12.40
C VAL A 243 26.12 -16.54 -11.20
N ASN A 244 26.32 -15.22 -11.29
CA ASN A 244 26.70 -14.45 -10.11
C ASN A 244 25.45 -14.09 -9.31
N TYR A 245 25.53 -14.32 -8.00
CA TYR A 245 24.48 -13.97 -7.05
C TYR A 245 25.14 -13.53 -5.74
N THR A 246 24.38 -12.83 -4.92
CA THR A 246 24.75 -12.48 -3.55
C THR A 246 23.67 -12.90 -2.59
N GLN A 247 23.96 -12.88 -1.30
CA GLN A 247 22.95 -13.12 -0.28
C GLN A 247 22.38 -11.78 0.18
N ALA A 248 21.06 -11.71 0.27
CA ALA A 248 20.38 -10.57 0.86
C ALA A 248 20.81 -10.36 2.33
N ALA A 249 20.69 -9.13 2.82
CA ALA A 249 21.04 -8.81 4.20
C ALA A 249 20.21 -9.63 5.21
N ASP A 250 20.78 -9.93 6.38
CA ASP A 250 20.04 -10.57 7.47
C ASP A 250 18.85 -9.70 7.90
N TRP A 251 17.65 -10.23 7.74
CA TRP A 251 16.41 -9.57 8.10
C TRP A 251 15.82 -10.27 9.34
N ASN A 252 15.67 -9.51 10.43
CA ASN A 252 15.07 -9.98 11.69
C ASN A 252 15.67 -11.27 12.28
N ARG A 253 16.94 -11.60 11.95
CA ARG A 253 17.69 -12.74 12.50
C ARG A 253 16.99 -14.07 12.27
N PHE A 254 16.34 -14.23 11.12
CA PHE A 254 15.81 -15.54 10.74
C PHE A 254 16.96 -16.56 10.66
N PRO A 255 16.80 -17.79 11.20
CA PRO A 255 17.84 -18.81 11.11
C PRO A 255 18.26 -19.05 9.66
N GLY A 256 19.51 -19.47 9.42
CA GLY A 256 20.11 -19.47 8.08
C GLY A 256 19.28 -20.13 6.96
N ARG A 257 18.53 -21.21 7.25
CA ARG A 257 17.64 -21.86 6.26
C ARG A 257 16.42 -21.01 5.84
N TYR A 258 16.12 -19.93 6.55
CA TYR A 258 14.90 -19.14 6.40
C TYR A 258 15.14 -17.65 6.06
N GLY A 259 16.39 -17.18 6.07
CA GLY A 259 16.75 -15.79 5.75
C GLY A 259 17.89 -15.74 4.73
N SER A 260 18.47 -14.55 4.54
CA SER A 260 19.63 -14.33 3.65
C SER A 260 19.42 -14.94 2.25
N VAL A 261 18.28 -14.64 1.64
CA VAL A 261 17.84 -15.25 0.38
C VAL A 261 18.81 -14.89 -0.74
N ASP A 262 19.09 -15.85 -1.62
CA ASP A 262 19.96 -15.64 -2.78
C ASP A 262 19.30 -14.61 -3.73
N LEU A 263 20.05 -13.56 -4.04
CA LEU A 263 19.70 -12.46 -4.93
C LEU A 263 20.58 -12.56 -6.17
N LEU A 264 19.97 -12.82 -7.31
CA LEU A 264 20.65 -12.83 -8.60
C LEU A 264 21.22 -11.44 -8.88
N GLU A 265 22.49 -11.36 -9.29
CA GLU A 265 23.14 -10.07 -9.51
C GLU A 265 22.42 -9.28 -10.61
N PRO A 266 21.98 -8.04 -10.36
CA PRO A 266 21.23 -7.26 -11.34
C PRO A 266 21.99 -6.98 -12.64
N THR A 267 23.33 -7.03 -12.61
CA THR A 267 24.19 -6.81 -13.78
C THR A 267 24.34 -8.05 -14.67
N GLU A 268 23.83 -9.21 -14.24
CA GLU A 268 23.88 -10.46 -15.01
C GLU A 268 22.88 -10.46 -16.18
N GLN A 269 23.27 -11.05 -17.30
CA GLN A 269 22.32 -11.33 -18.39
C GLN A 269 21.17 -12.23 -17.92
N MET A 270 21.47 -13.20 -17.03
CA MET A 270 20.47 -14.09 -16.45
C MET A 270 19.36 -13.31 -15.73
N PHE A 271 19.66 -12.16 -15.11
CA PHE A 271 18.64 -11.33 -14.46
C PHE A 271 17.60 -10.83 -15.45
N GLN A 272 18.06 -10.38 -16.63
CA GLN A 272 17.17 -9.92 -17.71
C GLN A 272 16.31 -11.07 -18.24
N GLU A 273 16.89 -12.25 -18.44
CA GLU A 273 16.18 -13.43 -18.94
C GLU A 273 15.09 -13.89 -17.97
N VAL A 274 15.42 -13.99 -16.67
CA VAL A 274 14.47 -14.38 -15.62
C VAL A 274 13.37 -13.34 -15.44
N GLY A 275 13.73 -12.05 -15.39
CA GLY A 275 12.76 -10.97 -15.21
C GLY A 275 11.81 -10.81 -16.40
N LYS A 276 12.31 -10.94 -17.63
CA LYS A 276 11.47 -10.98 -18.83
C LYS A 276 10.53 -12.18 -18.82
N ALA A 277 11.06 -13.36 -18.50
CA ALA A 277 10.28 -14.60 -18.41
C ALA A 277 9.16 -14.50 -17.36
N TRP A 278 9.39 -13.80 -16.24
CA TRP A 278 8.35 -13.55 -15.24
C TRP A 278 7.15 -12.84 -15.85
N VAL A 279 7.39 -11.70 -16.53
CA VAL A 279 6.32 -10.90 -17.12
C VAL A 279 5.59 -11.67 -18.22
N GLU A 280 6.31 -12.47 -19.02
CA GLU A 280 5.72 -13.35 -20.02
C GLU A 280 4.78 -14.39 -19.40
N GLU A 281 5.23 -15.12 -18.37
CA GLU A 281 4.41 -16.15 -17.71
C GLU A 281 3.22 -15.57 -16.95
N GLN A 282 3.41 -14.42 -16.30
CA GLN A 282 2.34 -13.68 -15.65
C GLN A 282 1.29 -13.22 -16.64
N THR A 283 1.71 -12.61 -17.76
CA THR A 283 0.81 -12.10 -18.80
C THR A 283 0.01 -13.25 -19.42
N LYS A 284 0.63 -14.41 -19.67
CA LYS A 284 -0.10 -15.61 -20.14
C LYS A 284 -1.19 -16.06 -19.16
N LEU A 285 -0.92 -15.99 -17.85
CA LEU A 285 -1.84 -16.50 -16.83
C LEU A 285 -2.96 -15.51 -16.50
N TYR A 286 -2.65 -14.21 -16.50
CA TYR A 286 -3.50 -13.16 -15.91
C TYR A 286 -3.74 -11.95 -16.81
N GLY A 287 -3.13 -11.84 -17.99
CA GLY A 287 -3.07 -10.59 -18.76
C GLY A 287 -2.27 -9.51 -18.03
N THR A 288 -2.37 -8.26 -18.48
CA THR A 288 -1.67 -7.12 -17.85
C THR A 288 -2.44 -5.81 -17.97
N ASP A 289 -2.13 -4.88 -17.07
CA ASP A 289 -2.57 -3.48 -17.05
C ASP A 289 -1.36 -2.52 -17.10
N HIS A 290 -0.20 -3.09 -17.47
CA HIS A 290 1.11 -2.48 -17.67
C HIS A 290 1.78 -1.93 -16.39
N ILE A 291 1.21 -2.19 -15.22
CA ILE A 291 1.75 -1.74 -13.93
C ILE A 291 2.30 -2.96 -13.18
N TYR A 292 3.59 -2.93 -12.88
CA TYR A 292 4.31 -4.02 -12.25
C TYR A 292 4.93 -3.59 -10.93
N GLN A 293 4.62 -4.29 -9.84
CA GLN A 293 5.08 -3.98 -8.50
C GLN A 293 6.15 -4.99 -8.06
N CYS A 294 7.33 -4.50 -7.66
CA CYS A 294 8.35 -5.30 -7.00
C CYS A 294 9.35 -4.40 -6.27
N ASP A 295 9.99 -4.93 -5.23
CA ASP A 295 11.02 -4.25 -4.45
C ASP A 295 12.19 -5.19 -4.17
N THR A 296 13.39 -4.83 -4.61
CA THR A 296 14.60 -5.65 -4.41
C THR A 296 15.23 -5.46 -3.03
N TYR A 297 15.07 -4.28 -2.43
CA TYR A 297 15.81 -3.89 -1.21
C TYR A 297 14.88 -3.44 -0.06
N ASN A 298 13.68 -4.01 0.01
CA ASN A 298 12.76 -3.69 1.09
C ASN A 298 13.31 -4.17 2.44
N GLU A 299 13.65 -3.22 3.33
CA GLU A 299 14.26 -3.49 4.65
C GLU A 299 15.58 -4.27 4.60
N MET A 300 16.25 -4.25 3.45
CA MET A 300 17.51 -4.97 3.24
C MET A 300 18.51 -4.02 2.61
N THR A 301 19.65 -3.85 3.26
CA THR A 301 20.73 -3.01 2.75
C THR A 301 21.31 -3.64 1.47
N PRO A 302 21.35 -2.92 0.33
CA PRO A 302 22.07 -3.39 -0.86
C PRO A 302 23.52 -3.71 -0.52
N ARG A 303 24.10 -4.72 -1.19
CA ARG A 303 25.48 -5.15 -0.94
C ARG A 303 26.54 -4.06 -1.14
N SER A 304 26.22 -3.04 -1.93
CA SER A 304 27.09 -1.92 -2.23
C SER A 304 26.30 -0.61 -2.24
N GLY A 305 26.87 0.41 -1.63
CA GLY A 305 26.39 1.80 -1.72
C GLY A 305 27.02 2.60 -2.86
N ASP A 306 27.75 1.93 -3.76
CA ASP A 306 28.29 2.54 -4.97
C ASP A 306 27.17 3.00 -5.91
N LEU A 307 27.32 4.21 -6.46
CA LEU A 307 26.27 4.84 -7.26
C LEU A 307 26.02 4.11 -8.58
N GLN A 308 27.06 3.55 -9.20
CA GLN A 308 26.92 2.81 -10.47
C GLN A 308 26.23 1.48 -10.22
N TYR A 309 26.55 0.80 -9.12
CA TYR A 309 25.85 -0.43 -8.71
C TYR A 309 24.35 -0.19 -8.49
N LEU A 310 23.99 0.85 -7.72
CA LEU A 310 22.59 1.18 -7.45
C LEU A 310 21.83 1.55 -8.73
N ALA A 311 22.43 2.35 -9.61
CA ALA A 311 21.87 2.70 -10.91
C ALA A 311 21.68 1.46 -11.81
N ALA A 312 22.67 0.58 -11.89
CA ALA A 312 22.57 -0.66 -12.65
C ALA A 312 21.46 -1.57 -12.09
N SER A 313 21.31 -1.63 -10.77
CA SER A 313 20.29 -2.44 -10.11
C SER A 313 18.87 -2.06 -10.52
N SER A 314 18.51 -0.78 -10.42
CA SER A 314 17.17 -0.32 -10.79
C SER A 314 16.95 -0.32 -12.31
N SER A 315 17.96 0.06 -13.10
CA SER A 315 17.91 -0.02 -14.56
C SER A 315 17.63 -1.44 -15.03
N SER A 316 18.25 -2.45 -14.42
CA SER A 316 18.06 -3.85 -14.79
C SER A 316 16.66 -4.36 -14.48
N VAL A 317 16.10 -4.03 -13.30
CA VAL A 317 14.72 -4.37 -12.95
C VAL A 317 13.75 -3.82 -14.00
N TYR A 318 13.88 -2.54 -14.33
CA TYR A 318 13.01 -1.90 -15.32
C TYR A 318 13.20 -2.47 -16.73
N ALA A 319 14.45 -2.66 -17.17
CA ALA A 319 14.76 -3.19 -18.49
C ALA A 319 14.15 -4.58 -18.71
N ALA A 320 14.17 -5.44 -17.69
CA ALA A 320 13.60 -6.78 -17.77
C ALA A 320 12.07 -6.74 -17.96
N MET A 321 11.37 -5.83 -17.26
CA MET A 321 9.94 -5.61 -17.47
C MET A 321 9.67 -5.10 -18.89
N LYS A 322 10.42 -4.06 -19.31
CA LYS A 322 10.27 -3.40 -20.61
C LYS A 322 10.51 -4.34 -21.79
N ALA A 323 11.41 -5.31 -21.61
CA ALA A 323 11.73 -6.32 -22.62
C ALA A 323 10.56 -7.28 -22.93
N ALA A 324 9.62 -7.45 -21.99
CA ALA A 324 8.40 -8.24 -22.18
C ALA A 324 7.18 -7.36 -22.51
N ASP A 325 7.12 -6.16 -21.93
CA ASP A 325 6.00 -5.23 -22.09
C ASP A 325 6.52 -3.80 -22.39
N PRO A 326 6.43 -3.33 -23.65
CA PRO A 326 6.85 -1.99 -24.05
C PRO A 326 6.10 -0.86 -23.35
N ASP A 327 4.98 -1.09 -22.67
CA ASP A 327 4.24 -0.07 -21.92
C ASP A 327 4.44 -0.18 -20.40
N ALA A 328 5.36 -1.05 -19.96
CA ALA A 328 5.63 -1.31 -18.55
C ALA A 328 5.96 -0.05 -17.75
N VAL A 329 5.30 0.05 -16.59
CA VAL A 329 5.58 0.96 -15.50
C VAL A 329 5.93 0.14 -14.26
N TRP A 330 7.09 0.44 -13.67
CA TRP A 330 7.48 -0.11 -12.39
C TRP A 330 6.87 0.70 -11.24
N LEU A 331 5.98 0.08 -10.47
CA LEU A 331 5.47 0.60 -9.21
C LEU A 331 6.36 0.15 -8.05
N MET A 332 7.07 1.08 -7.41
CA MET A 332 8.05 0.78 -6.37
C MET A 332 7.65 1.38 -5.02
N GLN A 333 7.85 0.65 -3.93
CA GLN A 333 7.69 1.18 -2.59
C GLN A 333 8.88 2.08 -2.22
N GLY A 334 8.61 3.33 -1.85
CA GLY A 334 9.64 4.25 -1.34
C GLY A 334 10.15 3.90 0.06
N TRP A 335 9.57 2.89 0.72
CA TRP A 335 9.85 2.53 2.13
C TRP A 335 11.33 2.26 2.40
N LEU A 336 12.04 1.66 1.45
CA LEU A 336 13.46 1.33 1.57
C LEU A 336 14.33 2.55 1.91
N PHE A 337 13.96 3.74 1.41
CA PHE A 337 14.65 5.02 1.69
C PHE A 337 14.47 5.51 3.13
N TYR A 338 13.51 4.92 3.87
CA TYR A 338 13.25 5.22 5.27
C TYR A 338 13.68 4.07 6.21
N SER A 339 13.46 2.82 5.81
CA SER A 339 13.54 1.66 6.71
C SER A 339 14.91 1.00 6.83
N THR A 340 15.76 1.18 5.82
CA THR A 340 17.15 0.69 5.85
C THR A 340 17.94 1.44 6.96
N PRO A 341 18.94 0.81 7.62
CA PRO A 341 19.76 1.48 8.64
C PRO A 341 20.17 2.90 8.27
N ARG A 342 20.05 3.82 9.25
CA ARG A 342 20.33 5.23 9.05
C ARG A 342 21.71 5.41 8.41
N GLY A 343 21.76 6.20 7.33
CA GLY A 343 22.99 6.53 6.62
C GLY A 343 23.24 5.74 5.34
N PHE A 344 22.52 4.64 5.05
CA PHE A 344 22.68 3.98 3.75
C PHE A 344 22.09 4.82 2.61
N TRP A 345 20.79 5.11 2.62
CA TRP A 345 20.15 5.87 1.54
C TRP A 345 20.40 7.38 1.68
N THR A 346 21.56 7.84 1.23
CA THR A 346 21.89 9.26 1.09
C THR A 346 21.17 9.88 -0.12
N PRO A 347 21.01 11.22 -0.19
CA PRO A 347 20.41 11.87 -1.36
C PRO A 347 21.04 11.44 -2.69
N ASP A 348 22.37 11.32 -2.77
CA ASP A 348 23.06 10.88 -3.99
C ASP A 348 22.74 9.44 -4.37
N ARG A 349 22.63 8.54 -3.39
CA ARG A 349 22.28 7.13 -3.61
C ARG A 349 20.83 6.96 -4.04
N ILE A 350 19.91 7.69 -3.40
CA ILE A 350 18.49 7.72 -3.81
C ILE A 350 18.39 8.23 -5.24
N LYS A 351 19.08 9.35 -5.55
CA LYS A 351 19.08 9.94 -6.88
C LYS A 351 19.65 8.99 -7.94
N ALA A 352 20.81 8.38 -7.68
CA ALA A 352 21.41 7.42 -8.61
C ALA A 352 20.50 6.22 -8.89
N TYR A 353 19.85 5.69 -7.85
CA TYR A 353 18.91 4.58 -7.98
C TYR A 353 17.66 4.97 -8.79
N LEU A 354 17.07 6.14 -8.53
CA LEU A 354 15.84 6.58 -9.21
C LEU A 354 16.09 7.08 -10.64
N ASP A 355 17.18 7.79 -10.91
CA ASP A 355 17.46 8.39 -12.23
C ASP A 355 17.82 7.38 -13.30
N ALA A 356 18.25 6.19 -12.92
CA ALA A 356 18.55 5.11 -13.86
C ALA A 356 17.30 4.53 -14.55
N VAL A 357 16.10 4.92 -14.11
CA VAL A 357 14.83 4.61 -14.77
C VAL A 357 14.20 5.91 -15.30
N PRO A 358 13.70 5.97 -16.56
CA PRO A 358 13.02 7.15 -17.06
C PRO A 358 11.80 7.54 -16.22
N ASN A 359 11.46 8.83 -16.14
CA ASN A 359 10.31 9.29 -15.33
C ASN A 359 8.97 8.70 -15.77
N SER A 360 8.82 8.35 -17.04
CA SER A 360 7.63 7.66 -17.57
C SER A 360 7.57 6.18 -17.21
N GLY A 361 8.68 5.57 -16.79
CA GLY A 361 8.81 4.13 -16.56
C GLY A 361 8.67 3.71 -15.09
N MET A 362 8.54 4.65 -14.16
CA MET A 362 8.50 4.34 -12.73
C MET A 362 7.55 5.26 -11.97
N TRP A 363 6.69 4.66 -11.15
CA TRP A 363 5.86 5.34 -10.16
C TRP A 363 6.27 4.92 -8.76
N ILE A 364 6.33 5.89 -7.85
CA ILE A 364 6.72 5.65 -6.45
C ILE A 364 5.49 5.63 -5.56
N LEU A 365 5.38 4.65 -4.67
CA LEU A 365 4.50 4.72 -3.52
C LEU A 365 5.28 5.42 -2.39
N ASP A 366 4.99 6.69 -2.10
CA ASP A 366 5.46 7.33 -0.87
C ASP A 366 4.66 6.73 0.29
N LEU A 367 5.16 5.60 0.78
CA LEU A 367 4.34 4.55 1.38
C LEU A 367 3.67 5.00 2.68
N ALA A 368 4.33 5.89 3.44
CA ALA A 368 3.88 6.38 4.73
C ALA A 368 3.86 7.92 4.77
N ALA A 369 3.56 8.57 3.65
CA ALA A 369 3.63 10.03 3.49
C ALA A 369 2.86 10.83 4.58
N ALA A 370 1.78 10.27 5.11
CA ALA A 370 1.01 10.83 6.22
C ALA A 370 1.79 10.93 7.56
N ALA A 371 2.88 10.17 7.72
CA ALA A 371 3.71 10.17 8.93
C ALA A 371 5.18 10.50 8.62
N ASN A 372 5.68 10.05 7.47
CA ASN A 372 7.04 10.22 7.00
C ASN A 372 7.00 10.47 5.48
N ASN A 373 6.92 11.74 5.08
CA ASN A 373 6.97 12.12 3.67
C ASN A 373 8.41 12.08 3.14
N ILE A 374 8.67 11.23 2.14
CA ILE A 374 9.98 11.09 1.51
C ILE A 374 10.11 12.07 0.34
N TRP A 375 9.00 12.40 -0.32
CA TRP A 375 8.98 13.32 -1.46
C TRP A 375 9.58 14.70 -1.13
N THR A 376 9.39 15.21 0.10
CA THR A 376 9.92 16.51 0.54
C THR A 376 11.44 16.54 0.65
N LYS A 377 12.06 15.38 0.88
CA LYS A 377 13.52 15.21 1.06
C LYS A 377 14.24 14.84 -0.23
N THR A 378 13.48 14.58 -1.30
CA THR A 378 13.98 14.05 -2.57
C THR A 378 13.59 14.93 -3.75
N SER A 379 13.22 16.20 -3.49
CA SER A 379 12.75 17.13 -4.52
C SER A 379 11.65 16.52 -5.39
N SER A 380 10.63 15.94 -4.74
CA SER A 380 9.56 15.17 -5.40
C SER A 380 10.07 13.95 -6.16
N PHE A 381 10.88 13.11 -5.50
CA PHE A 381 11.52 11.93 -6.09
C PHE A 381 12.26 12.22 -7.40
N TYR A 382 12.93 13.38 -7.48
CA TYR A 382 13.68 13.85 -8.65
C TYR A 382 12.86 13.83 -9.95
N GLY A 383 11.55 14.12 -9.84
CA GLY A 383 10.63 14.19 -10.98
C GLY A 383 9.86 12.90 -11.27
N LYS A 384 10.10 11.81 -10.52
CA LYS A 384 9.28 10.59 -10.64
C LYS A 384 7.85 10.86 -10.18
N PRO A 385 6.83 10.44 -10.95
CA PRO A 385 5.45 10.47 -10.46
C PRO A 385 5.30 9.60 -9.20
N PHE A 386 4.51 10.05 -8.23
CA PHE A 386 4.30 9.28 -7.01
C PHE A 386 2.87 9.32 -6.50
N VAL A 387 2.51 8.31 -5.71
CA VAL A 387 1.26 8.26 -4.96
C VAL A 387 1.57 8.63 -3.52
N TRP A 388 0.83 9.60 -2.98
CA TRP A 388 0.89 9.98 -1.58
C TRP A 388 0.04 9.00 -0.76
N ASN A 389 0.64 8.23 0.15
CA ASN A 389 -0.08 7.17 0.86
C ASN A 389 -0.18 7.35 2.37
N THR A 390 -1.30 6.90 2.91
CA THR A 390 -1.50 6.70 4.34
C THR A 390 -1.25 5.22 4.70
N LEU A 391 -0.06 4.92 5.24
CA LEU A 391 0.26 3.59 5.79
C LEU A 391 -0.56 3.31 7.04
N HIS A 392 -0.44 4.17 8.05
CA HIS A 392 -1.17 4.13 9.32
C HIS A 392 -0.96 2.86 10.18
N GLY A 393 -1.39 1.68 9.74
CA GLY A 393 -1.34 0.43 10.52
C GLY A 393 -0.17 -0.47 10.18
N PHE A 394 0.53 -0.98 11.20
CA PHE A 394 1.61 -1.98 11.12
C PHE A 394 1.14 -3.30 11.75
N GLY A 395 1.42 -4.44 11.13
CA GLY A 395 1.11 -5.78 11.64
C GLY A 395 -0.37 -6.11 11.83
N GLY A 396 -1.29 -5.25 11.38
CA GLY A 396 -2.71 -5.36 11.72
C GLY A 396 -3.03 -5.06 13.19
N GLN A 397 -2.15 -4.34 13.89
CA GLN A 397 -2.37 -3.96 15.29
C GLN A 397 -3.64 -3.12 15.45
N GLN A 398 -4.35 -3.39 16.54
CA GLN A 398 -5.57 -2.68 16.93
C GLN A 398 -5.24 -1.47 17.80
N GLY A 399 -6.20 -0.57 17.97
CA GLY A 399 -6.06 0.67 18.74
C GLY A 399 -6.65 1.86 17.98
N LEU A 400 -7.32 2.78 18.67
CA LEU A 400 -7.93 3.96 18.07
C LEU A 400 -6.88 5.06 17.89
N THR A 401 -6.48 5.33 16.66
CA THR A 401 -5.53 6.41 16.35
C THR A 401 -5.61 6.85 14.89
N GLY A 402 -5.18 8.07 14.61
CA GLY A 402 -4.90 8.56 13.26
C GLY A 402 -4.48 10.02 13.27
N ASN A 403 -4.17 10.55 12.09
CA ASN A 403 -3.78 11.95 11.93
C ASN A 403 -4.48 12.56 10.70
N LEU A 404 -5.79 12.79 10.82
CA LEU A 404 -6.57 13.39 9.73
C LEU A 404 -6.06 14.80 9.34
N PRO A 405 -5.65 15.69 10.28
CA PRO A 405 -5.05 16.98 9.92
C PRO A 405 -3.80 16.86 9.05
N GLN A 406 -2.92 15.90 9.36
CA GLN A 406 -1.72 15.66 8.55
C GLN A 406 -2.04 15.03 7.19
N ILE A 407 -3.10 14.23 7.09
CA ILE A 407 -3.60 13.73 5.80
C ILE A 407 -4.14 14.87 4.96
N ASP A 408 -4.92 15.76 5.57
CA ASP A 408 -5.53 16.89 4.90
C ASP A 408 -4.47 17.82 4.30
N THR A 409 -3.66 18.42 5.18
CA THR A 409 -2.64 19.40 4.81
C THR A 409 -1.48 18.79 4.04
N GLY A 410 -1.09 17.55 4.37
CA GLY A 410 0.03 16.87 3.74
C GLY A 410 -0.25 16.45 2.30
N PHE A 411 -1.48 16.03 2.00
CA PHE A 411 -1.88 15.73 0.63
C PHE A 411 -2.05 17.01 -0.19
N ASP A 412 -2.68 18.05 0.35
CA ASP A 412 -2.88 19.31 -0.38
C ASP A 412 -1.55 19.96 -0.75
N ALA A 413 -0.58 19.97 0.17
CA ALA A 413 0.77 20.46 -0.12
C ALA A 413 1.45 19.68 -1.26
N ALA A 414 1.25 18.37 -1.33
CA ALA A 414 1.77 17.55 -2.42
C ALA A 414 1.03 17.84 -3.74
N ALA A 415 -0.31 17.97 -3.71
CA ALA A 415 -1.13 18.23 -4.88
C ALA A 415 -0.77 19.55 -5.58
N ASP A 416 -0.34 20.56 -4.81
CA ASP A 416 -0.01 21.88 -5.35
C ASP A 416 1.41 21.98 -5.90
N ASN A 417 2.38 21.26 -5.32
CA ASN A 417 3.81 21.59 -5.50
C ASN A 417 4.70 20.38 -5.85
N SER A 418 4.15 19.30 -6.39
CA SER A 418 4.92 18.07 -6.62
C SER A 418 4.48 17.30 -7.87
N THR A 419 5.15 16.18 -8.13
CA THR A 419 4.81 15.19 -9.17
C THR A 419 3.76 14.17 -8.70
N VAL A 420 2.99 14.48 -7.65
CA VAL A 420 1.95 13.58 -7.14
C VAL A 420 0.93 13.28 -8.24
N MET A 421 0.62 12.01 -8.42
CA MET A 421 -0.32 11.52 -9.42
C MET A 421 -1.47 10.72 -8.81
N GLY A 422 -1.45 10.52 -7.50
CA GLY A 422 -2.48 9.78 -6.79
C GLY A 422 -2.43 9.93 -5.28
N VAL A 423 -3.49 9.47 -4.65
CA VAL A 423 -3.61 9.29 -3.20
C VAL A 423 -3.84 7.80 -2.92
N GLY A 424 -3.40 7.28 -1.78
CA GLY A 424 -3.63 5.87 -1.49
C GLY A 424 -3.58 5.51 -0.02
N ILE A 425 -3.95 4.27 0.25
CA ILE A 425 -3.93 3.69 1.60
C ILE A 425 -3.17 2.36 1.56
N THR A 426 -2.22 2.21 2.48
CA THR A 426 -1.13 1.21 2.43
C THR A 426 -0.90 0.55 3.78
N MET A 427 -1.95 0.40 4.58
CA MET A 427 -1.88 -0.31 5.85
C MET A 427 -1.44 -1.76 5.68
N GLU A 428 -0.58 -2.23 6.58
CA GLU A 428 -0.16 -3.62 6.57
C GLU A 428 -1.32 -4.58 6.88
N GLY A 429 -2.29 -4.16 7.68
CA GLY A 429 -3.52 -4.92 7.96
C GLY A 429 -4.75 -4.03 8.00
N ILE A 430 -5.88 -4.55 7.54
CA ILE A 430 -7.18 -3.85 7.43
C ILE A 430 -8.07 -4.17 8.64
N TRP A 431 -9.36 -3.78 8.58
CA TRP A 431 -10.38 -4.00 9.62
C TRP A 431 -10.22 -3.18 10.90
N GLN A 432 -9.69 -1.96 10.80
CA GLN A 432 -9.54 -1.01 11.91
C GLN A 432 -9.57 0.44 11.39
N ASN A 433 -9.76 1.42 12.28
CA ASN A 433 -9.67 2.88 12.04
C ASN A 433 -10.20 3.38 10.67
N TYR A 434 -11.38 2.89 10.27
CA TYR A 434 -12.03 3.09 8.97
C TYR A 434 -12.05 4.55 8.51
N ILE A 435 -12.31 5.48 9.44
CA ILE A 435 -12.33 6.92 9.18
C ILE A 435 -11.03 7.43 8.55
N VAL A 436 -9.87 6.91 8.95
CA VAL A 436 -8.55 7.32 8.43
C VAL A 436 -8.45 7.01 6.93
N TYR A 437 -8.93 5.84 6.54
CA TYR A 437 -8.84 5.36 5.16
C TYR A 437 -9.87 6.02 4.26
N GLU A 438 -11.10 6.16 4.75
CA GLU A 438 -12.16 6.83 4.02
C GLU A 438 -11.83 8.31 3.80
N TYR A 439 -11.32 8.99 4.83
CA TYR A 439 -10.87 10.38 4.72
C TYR A 439 -9.74 10.53 3.69
N THR A 440 -8.74 9.63 3.73
CA THR A 440 -7.63 9.63 2.77
C THR A 440 -8.14 9.48 1.33
N LEU A 441 -9.03 8.52 1.06
CA LEU A 441 -9.56 8.29 -0.29
C LEU A 441 -10.52 9.40 -0.74
N ALA A 442 -11.26 10.02 0.19
CA ALA A 442 -12.13 11.17 -0.11
C ALA A 442 -11.36 12.40 -0.62
N LYS A 443 -10.06 12.52 -0.32
CA LYS A 443 -9.19 13.57 -0.90
C LYS A 443 -9.11 13.48 -2.42
N ALA A 444 -9.20 12.27 -3.01
CA ALA A 444 -9.17 12.09 -4.46
C ALA A 444 -10.29 12.84 -5.18
N TRP A 445 -11.44 13.02 -4.51
CA TRP A 445 -12.63 13.68 -5.05
C TRP A 445 -12.82 15.12 -4.52
N GLY A 446 -11.87 15.64 -3.73
CA GLY A 446 -12.05 16.92 -3.04
C GLY A 446 -13.29 16.92 -2.14
N ARG A 447 -13.56 15.78 -1.49
CA ARG A 447 -14.74 15.55 -0.63
C ARG A 447 -14.41 15.37 0.85
N ALA A 448 -13.13 15.30 1.21
CA ALA A 448 -12.73 15.12 2.61
C ALA A 448 -13.13 16.34 3.49
N GLY A 449 -12.88 17.56 3.01
CA GLY A 449 -13.17 18.79 3.77
C GLY A 449 -12.45 18.86 5.12
N ASP A 450 -12.97 19.66 6.04
CA ASP A 450 -12.41 19.80 7.40
C ASP A 450 -12.40 18.46 8.15
N PRO A 451 -11.25 18.02 8.71
CA PRO A 451 -11.12 16.77 9.45
C PRO A 451 -12.16 16.52 10.55
N LYS A 452 -12.46 17.53 11.38
CA LYS A 452 -13.37 17.38 12.52
C LYS A 452 -14.81 17.26 12.05
N THR A 453 -15.18 18.09 11.08
CA THR A 453 -16.50 18.06 10.43
C THR A 453 -16.71 16.72 9.74
N TYR A 454 -15.69 16.19 9.05
CA TYR A 454 -15.76 14.87 8.44
C TYR A 454 -15.98 13.77 9.48
N ALA A 455 -15.29 13.83 10.62
CA ALA A 455 -15.49 12.86 11.70
C ALA A 455 -16.92 12.89 12.26
N GLN A 456 -17.48 14.09 12.45
CA GLN A 456 -18.87 14.26 12.85
C GLN A 456 -19.85 13.64 11.84
N GLN A 457 -19.61 13.86 10.54
CA GLN A 457 -20.41 13.26 9.47
C GLN A 457 -20.24 11.73 9.41
N PHE A 458 -19.02 11.25 9.61
CA PHE A 458 -18.68 9.82 9.68
C PHE A 458 -19.46 9.13 10.80
N GLY A 459 -19.53 9.75 11.98
CA GLY A 459 -20.34 9.27 13.08
C GLY A 459 -21.84 9.27 12.77
N ALA A 460 -22.34 10.39 12.23
CA ALA A 460 -23.76 10.57 11.93
C ALA A 460 -24.33 9.46 11.03
N ARG A 461 -23.58 9.07 9.98
CA ARG A 461 -24.01 8.10 8.97
C ARG A 461 -23.90 6.63 9.37
N ARG A 462 -23.29 6.32 10.51
CA ARG A 462 -23.00 4.94 10.87
C ARG A 462 -24.03 4.31 11.80
N TRP A 463 -24.77 5.13 12.56
CA TRP A 463 -25.62 4.66 13.67
C TRP A 463 -27.12 4.87 13.44
N GLY A 464 -27.51 5.25 12.22
CA GLY A 464 -28.89 5.43 11.80
C GLY A 464 -29.56 6.72 12.32
N PRO A 465 -30.69 7.15 11.72
CA PRO A 465 -31.26 8.49 11.92
C PRO A 465 -31.56 8.85 13.38
N GLY A 466 -31.98 7.87 14.19
CA GLY A 466 -32.31 8.08 15.61
C GLY A 466 -31.11 8.38 16.51
N ALA A 467 -29.91 7.95 16.12
CA ALA A 467 -28.68 8.17 16.89
C ALA A 467 -27.72 9.17 16.23
N SER A 468 -27.96 9.60 14.99
CA SER A 468 -27.03 10.41 14.19
C SER A 468 -26.53 11.67 14.90
N SER A 469 -27.41 12.42 15.58
CA SER A 469 -27.01 13.63 16.30
C SER A 469 -26.08 13.34 17.49
N ALA A 470 -26.31 12.24 18.22
CA ALA A 470 -25.44 11.83 19.31
C ALA A 470 -24.12 11.27 18.77
N ALA A 471 -24.19 10.44 17.73
CA ALA A 471 -23.05 9.86 17.03
C ALA A 471 -22.11 10.94 16.49
N SER A 472 -22.67 11.97 15.85
CA SER A 472 -21.96 13.12 15.32
C SER A 472 -21.13 13.80 16.41
N ARG A 473 -21.73 14.12 17.55
CA ARG A 473 -21.03 14.72 18.69
C ARG A 473 -19.91 13.81 19.22
N ILE A 474 -20.23 12.55 19.50
CA ILE A 474 -19.28 11.57 20.03
C ILE A 474 -18.08 11.41 19.10
N TRP A 475 -18.30 11.34 17.78
CA TRP A 475 -17.20 11.23 16.83
C TRP A 475 -16.36 12.51 16.71
N GLY A 476 -16.95 13.69 16.95
CA GLY A 476 -16.18 14.92 17.11
C GLY A 476 -15.25 14.91 18.33
N ASP A 477 -15.68 14.27 19.43
CA ASP A 477 -14.88 14.09 20.63
C ASP A 477 -13.79 13.02 20.43
N ILE A 478 -14.16 11.87 19.85
CA ILE A 478 -13.21 10.80 19.47
C ILE A 478 -12.16 11.34 18.50
N TYR A 479 -12.55 12.18 17.54
CA TYR A 479 -11.61 12.84 16.64
C TYR A 479 -10.54 13.61 17.42
N THR A 480 -10.99 14.44 18.37
CA THR A 480 -10.11 15.27 19.19
C THR A 480 -9.17 14.40 20.04
N ALA A 481 -9.68 13.29 20.57
CA ALA A 481 -8.94 12.40 21.46
C ALA A 481 -7.95 11.45 20.73
N ALA A 482 -8.30 10.96 19.54
CA ALA A 482 -7.59 9.84 18.91
C ALA A 482 -7.13 10.11 17.47
N TYR A 483 -7.78 11.01 16.71
CA TYR A 483 -7.55 11.14 15.27
C TYR A 483 -6.94 12.48 14.82
N ALA A 484 -6.68 13.39 15.77
CA ALA A 484 -6.13 14.72 15.49
C ALA A 484 -4.60 14.83 15.66
N THR A 485 -3.97 13.94 16.44
CA THR A 485 -2.58 14.09 16.89
C THR A 485 -1.62 13.04 16.33
N GLY A 486 -2.13 12.00 15.67
CA GLY A 486 -1.34 10.90 15.14
C GLY A 486 -0.98 9.83 16.17
N GLY A 487 -0.02 9.00 15.78
CA GLY A 487 0.34 7.78 16.50
C GLY A 487 0.37 6.56 15.58
N LYS A 488 0.65 5.41 16.17
CA LYS A 488 0.53 4.10 15.55
C LYS A 488 -0.46 3.28 16.37
N PRO A 489 -1.32 2.46 15.74
CA PRO A 489 -2.20 1.58 16.50
C PRO A 489 -1.37 0.73 17.49
N ASP A 490 -1.69 0.81 18.77
CA ASP A 490 -1.08 0.03 19.85
C ASP A 490 -2.21 -0.61 20.66
N ALA A 491 -2.24 -1.94 20.67
CA ALA A 491 -3.25 -2.71 21.41
C ALA A 491 -2.98 -2.75 22.93
N GLY A 492 -1.98 -2.00 23.39
CA GLY A 492 -1.68 -1.78 24.80
C GLY A 492 -1.02 -2.97 25.48
N PRO A 493 -0.83 -2.89 26.80
CA PRO A 493 -0.08 -3.89 27.58
C PRO A 493 -0.64 -5.32 27.49
N ILE A 494 -1.94 -5.49 27.21
CA ILE A 494 -2.61 -6.80 27.11
C ILE A 494 -2.00 -7.66 26.00
N THR A 495 -1.46 -7.04 24.94
CA THR A 495 -0.89 -7.75 23.78
C THR A 495 0.63 -7.89 23.83
N LYS A 496 1.28 -7.34 24.86
CA LYS A 496 2.74 -7.33 24.99
C LYS A 496 3.19 -8.46 25.91
N ARG A 497 4.42 -8.97 25.71
CA ARG A 497 5.02 -9.93 26.64
C ARG A 497 5.13 -9.26 28.02
N PRO A 498 4.62 -9.88 29.11
CA PRO A 498 4.70 -9.27 30.43
C PRO A 498 6.15 -8.99 30.84
N THR A 499 6.40 -7.78 31.30
CA THR A 499 7.71 -7.35 31.84
C THR A 499 7.47 -6.40 33.01
N PHE A 500 8.35 -6.42 34.01
CA PHE A 500 8.30 -5.45 35.12
C PHE A 500 8.61 -4.02 34.66
N SER A 501 9.22 -3.83 33.49
CA SER A 501 9.43 -2.53 32.84
C SER A 501 8.15 -1.89 32.32
N ALA A 502 7.07 -2.65 32.06
CA ALA A 502 5.79 -2.09 31.59
C ALA A 502 5.11 -1.19 32.66
N LEU A 503 5.46 -1.35 33.94
CA LEU A 503 5.04 -0.48 35.04
C LEU A 503 5.82 0.84 35.11
N ALA A 504 6.95 0.96 34.40
CA ALA A 504 7.76 2.19 34.38
C ALA A 504 7.22 3.26 33.42
N LEU A 505 6.20 2.95 32.60
CA LEU A 505 5.57 3.88 31.64
C LEU A 505 4.68 4.96 32.28
N ALA A 506 4.65 5.06 33.62
CA ALA A 506 4.01 6.16 34.35
C ALA A 506 5.01 7.23 34.85
N ALA A 507 6.31 7.13 34.52
CA ALA A 507 7.21 8.25 34.69
C ALA A 507 7.08 9.19 33.46
N PRO A 508 6.85 10.50 33.64
CA PRO A 508 6.80 11.43 32.50
C PRO A 508 8.10 11.29 31.71
N ARG A 509 8.00 11.08 30.38
CA ARG A 509 9.15 11.30 29.50
C ARG A 509 9.47 12.78 29.59
N HIS A 510 10.50 13.11 30.36
CA HIS A 510 11.05 14.46 30.37
C HIS A 510 11.62 14.72 28.99
N ASN A 511 11.05 15.69 28.27
CA ASN A 511 11.71 16.27 27.10
C ASN A 511 13.07 16.81 27.55
N CYS A 512 14.16 16.15 27.18
CA CYS A 512 15.49 16.69 27.36
C CYS A 512 15.67 17.85 26.37
N ASN A 513 15.47 19.08 26.85
CA ASN A 513 15.95 20.28 26.17
C ASN A 513 17.44 20.42 26.47
N TRP A 514 18.28 20.16 25.48
CA TRP A 514 19.72 20.34 25.60
C TRP A 514 20.05 21.84 25.50
N THR A 515 20.58 22.42 26.57
CA THR A 515 21.19 23.75 26.55
C THR A 515 22.69 23.60 26.77
N SER A 516 23.48 24.50 26.19
CA SER A 516 24.95 24.52 26.33
C SER A 516 25.44 24.91 27.72
N GLU A 517 24.54 25.22 28.65
CA GLU A 517 24.87 25.59 30.02
C GLU A 517 24.61 24.39 30.94
N ILE A 518 25.67 23.68 31.29
CA ILE A 518 25.67 22.82 32.48
C ILE A 518 25.61 23.77 33.68
N THR A 519 24.41 24.18 34.07
CA THR A 519 24.20 24.90 35.32
C THR A 519 24.51 23.93 36.46
N GLY A 520 25.35 24.37 37.41
CA GLY A 520 25.93 23.57 38.49
C GLY A 520 24.94 22.89 39.44
N THR A 521 23.65 23.05 39.21
CA THR A 521 22.54 22.39 39.90
C THR A 521 22.49 20.87 39.64
N TYR A 522 22.99 20.36 38.51
CA TYR A 522 22.92 18.93 38.20
C TYR A 522 23.86 18.07 39.07
N LEU A 523 24.93 18.66 39.61
CA LEU A 523 25.91 17.97 40.46
C LEU A 523 25.46 17.87 41.93
N ALA A 524 24.45 18.65 42.35
CA ALA A 524 24.01 18.72 43.74
C ALA A 524 23.15 17.52 44.19
N ASN A 525 22.66 16.71 43.24
CA ASN A 525 21.77 15.56 43.51
C ASN A 525 22.49 14.21 43.53
N TYR A 526 23.82 14.18 43.43
CA TYR A 526 24.55 12.94 43.58
C TYR A 526 24.59 12.49 45.04
N PRO A 527 24.44 11.18 45.33
CA PRO A 527 24.58 10.65 46.67
C PRO A 527 25.94 11.03 47.26
N ALA A 528 25.98 11.32 48.57
CA ALA A 528 27.23 11.61 49.26
C ALA A 528 28.23 10.46 49.06
N GLY A 529 29.38 10.75 48.44
CA GLY A 529 30.43 9.77 48.11
C GLY A 529 30.57 9.45 46.62
N PHE A 530 29.76 10.03 45.74
CA PHE A 530 29.96 9.93 44.30
C PHE A 530 31.05 10.91 43.82
N ASP A 531 32.08 10.37 43.16
CA ASP A 531 33.16 11.12 42.52
C ASP A 531 32.91 11.16 40.99
N PRO A 532 32.53 12.31 40.41
CA PRO A 532 32.29 12.46 38.97
C PRO A 532 33.51 12.12 38.11
N GLY A 533 34.72 12.13 38.67
CA GLY A 533 35.96 11.75 37.99
C GLY A 533 36.12 10.24 37.76
N ARG A 534 35.20 9.40 38.30
CA ARG A 534 35.20 7.94 38.11
C ARG A 534 34.23 7.45 37.02
N LEU A 535 33.52 8.35 36.34
CA LEU A 535 32.71 7.97 35.19
C LEU A 535 33.61 7.51 34.04
N PRO A 536 33.27 6.42 33.33
CA PRO A 536 34.13 5.85 32.28
C PRO A 536 34.18 6.70 31.00
N TYR A 537 33.53 7.87 30.98
CA TYR A 537 33.51 8.81 29.86
C TYR A 537 33.73 10.24 30.36
N ALA A 538 34.37 11.06 29.53
CA ALA A 538 34.56 12.48 29.81
C ALA A 538 33.20 13.18 29.93
N ASN A 539 32.98 13.98 30.98
CA ASN A 539 31.77 14.79 31.17
C ASN A 539 31.69 15.95 30.15
N THR A 540 31.55 15.61 28.87
CA THR A 540 31.38 16.54 27.76
C THR A 540 30.09 16.24 27.04
N LEU A 541 29.47 17.27 26.45
CA LEU A 541 28.24 17.13 25.66
C LEU A 541 28.41 16.11 24.52
N ALA A 542 29.59 16.10 23.88
CA ALA A 542 29.90 15.18 22.78
C ALA A 542 29.91 13.71 23.23
N ALA A 543 30.51 13.39 24.39
CA ALA A 543 30.52 12.03 24.92
C ALA A 543 29.13 11.55 25.38
N ALA A 544 28.31 12.47 25.90
CA ALA A 544 26.92 12.17 26.24
C ALA A 544 26.05 11.92 24.99
N GLN A 545 26.28 12.67 23.92
CA GLN A 545 25.62 12.46 22.62
C GLN A 545 26.01 11.12 22.00
N GLU A 546 27.30 10.79 21.98
CA GLU A 546 27.83 9.52 21.46
C GLU A 546 27.29 8.30 22.22
N TRP A 547 27.17 8.39 23.56
CA TRP A 547 26.57 7.33 24.38
C TRP A 547 25.07 7.14 24.09
N CYS A 548 24.32 8.24 23.95
CA CYS A 548 22.91 8.21 23.58
C CYS A 548 22.69 7.61 22.18
N GLU A 549 23.56 7.93 21.23
CA GLU A 549 23.52 7.42 19.85
C GLU A 549 23.78 5.91 19.76
N GLY A 550 24.50 5.34 20.74
CA GLY A 550 24.76 3.90 20.81
C GLY A 550 23.72 3.07 21.56
N ALA A 551 22.93 3.67 22.46
CA ALA A 551 22.08 2.92 23.41
C ALA A 551 20.63 2.70 22.95
N GLY A 552 20.18 3.34 21.87
CA GLY A 552 18.87 3.07 21.24
C GLY A 552 17.63 3.55 21.99
N ASP A 553 17.75 4.06 23.22
CA ASP A 553 16.69 4.71 23.99
C ASP A 553 17.17 6.08 24.48
N CYS A 554 16.87 7.12 23.69
CA CYS A 554 16.82 8.53 24.08
C CYS A 554 15.52 9.12 23.46
#